data_AF-A0A5C5Z7B3-F1
#
_entry.id   AF-A0A5C5Z7B3-F1
#
_cell.length_a   1.000
_cell.length_b   1.000
_cell.length_c   1.000
_cell.angle_alpha   90.00
_cell.angle_beta   90.00
_cell.angle_gamma   90.00
#
_symmetry.space_group_name_H-M   'P 1'
#
loop_
_entity.id
_entity.type
_entity.pdbx_description
1 polymer ?
#
loop_
_entity_poly.entity_id
_entity_poly.type
_entity_poly.pdbx_seq_one_letter_code
_entity_poly.pdbx_strand_id
1 'polypeptide(L)'
;MKGNCVQIQKGSMLVFCILVGFFGFSWCGRLDAKTPQLRLTMLDATEFTGHIEPSTAHGLIRFRSASSEESKPYTMASVRGIESLDYLNRIIRARVEYETPPNCIRLIDGDSLEADVRNITLDGVEFESPQTDMNFLAAAEVAGVTLQRPTRSLALTRNERRRLRNIPNSMAETPPTHLFYSVAGDVLRGRLVQLDADSLTVDIRSRRQEISRERIATIEPLRESPAKDVSSGSHILVTYSRGCRLSFSSIEVSDDAIIGDHSTFGKCEIQIADLDSILLNQK
;
A
#
# COMPACT_ATOMS: atom_id res chain seq x y z
N MET A 1 -6.09 20.77 -69.96
CA MET A 1 -6.60 19.70 -70.86
C MET A 1 -5.60 18.55 -70.86
N LYS A 2 -6.10 17.29 -70.77
CA LYS A 2 -5.37 16.01 -70.69
C LYS A 2 -4.62 15.82 -69.36
N GLY A 3 -5.05 15.01 -68.38
CA GLY A 3 -5.89 13.81 -68.42
C GLY A 3 -5.03 12.60 -68.74
N ASN A 4 -4.49 11.93 -67.72
CA ASN A 4 -3.97 10.57 -67.86
C ASN A 4 -4.37 9.72 -66.65
N CYS A 5 -5.26 8.79 -66.98
CA CYS A 5 -5.80 7.69 -66.22
C CYS A 5 -4.76 6.56 -66.21
N VAL A 6 -4.44 5.99 -65.03
CA VAL A 6 -3.65 4.75 -64.94
C VAL A 6 -4.55 3.66 -64.37
N GLN A 7 -4.54 2.54 -65.10
CA GLN A 7 -5.42 1.40 -64.97
C GLN A 7 -5.25 0.63 -63.66
N ILE A 8 -6.40 0.18 -63.17
CA ILE A 8 -6.59 -0.86 -62.17
C ILE A 8 -6.31 -2.21 -62.84
N GLN A 9 -5.34 -2.96 -62.32
CA GLN A 9 -5.13 -4.37 -62.72
C GLN A 9 -5.70 -5.29 -61.64
N LYS A 10 -6.73 -6.05 -62.04
CA LYS A 10 -7.33 -7.16 -61.31
C LYS A 10 -6.38 -8.37 -61.34
N GLY A 11 -6.12 -8.96 -60.18
CA GLY A 11 -5.55 -10.30 -60.02
C GLY A 11 -5.99 -10.82 -58.65
N SER A 12 -7.14 -11.48 -58.61
CA SER A 12 -7.29 -12.94 -58.63
C SER A 12 -7.24 -13.53 -57.22
N MET A 13 -8.46 -13.70 -56.72
CA MET A 13 -8.96 -14.67 -55.76
C MET A 13 -8.07 -15.93 -55.66
N LEU A 14 -7.47 -16.15 -54.50
CA LEU A 14 -7.12 -17.49 -54.04
C LEU A 14 -7.68 -17.67 -52.63
N VAL A 15 -8.67 -18.55 -52.57
CA VAL A 15 -9.28 -19.10 -51.36
C VAL A 15 -8.21 -19.93 -50.65
N PHE A 16 -7.90 -19.60 -49.40
CA PHE A 16 -7.30 -20.53 -48.44
C PHE A 16 -8.21 -20.63 -47.23
N CYS A 17 -8.90 -21.76 -47.14
CA CYS A 17 -9.59 -22.22 -45.96
C CYS A 17 -8.57 -22.74 -44.92
N ILE A 18 -9.01 -22.72 -43.65
CA ILE A 18 -8.52 -23.51 -42.51
C ILE A 18 -7.31 -22.93 -41.76
N LEU A 19 -7.61 -22.23 -40.64
CA LEU A 19 -7.04 -22.54 -39.33
C LEU A 19 -7.88 -21.87 -38.23
N VAL A 20 -8.95 -22.57 -37.84
CA VAL A 20 -9.55 -22.45 -36.50
C VAL A 20 -8.64 -23.26 -35.59
N GLY A 21 -7.99 -22.61 -34.63
CA GLY A 21 -7.19 -23.28 -33.61
C GLY A 21 -6.22 -22.31 -32.95
N PHE A 22 -6.26 -22.27 -31.61
CA PHE A 22 -5.35 -21.55 -30.72
C PHE A 22 -5.62 -20.06 -30.46
N PHE A 23 -6.79 -19.76 -29.90
CA PHE A 23 -6.82 -18.88 -28.71
C PHE A 23 -6.45 -19.71 -27.48
N GLY A 24 -5.22 -20.24 -27.48
CA GLY A 24 -4.57 -20.68 -26.26
C GLY A 24 -4.00 -19.42 -25.63
N PHE A 25 -4.80 -18.80 -24.76
CA PHE A 25 -4.33 -17.77 -23.84
C PHE A 25 -3.06 -18.32 -23.20
N SER A 26 -1.92 -17.74 -23.56
CA SER A 26 -0.61 -18.10 -23.04
C SER A 26 -0.54 -17.62 -21.59
N TRP A 27 -1.16 -18.38 -20.70
CA TRP A 27 -0.93 -18.37 -19.26
C TRP A 27 0.41 -19.07 -19.02
N CYS A 28 1.48 -18.51 -19.58
CA CYS A 28 2.82 -19.08 -19.56
C CYS A 28 3.64 -18.34 -18.52
N GLY A 29 3.79 -18.98 -17.35
CA GLY A 29 4.93 -18.78 -16.46
C GLY A 29 4.96 -17.46 -15.69
N ARG A 30 4.00 -17.24 -14.79
CA ARG A 30 4.36 -16.59 -13.53
C ARG A 30 5.31 -17.60 -12.87
N LEU A 31 6.62 -17.36 -12.99
CA LEU A 31 7.67 -18.09 -12.26
C LEU A 31 7.12 -18.42 -10.88
N ASP A 32 7.10 -19.71 -10.50
CA ASP A 32 6.63 -20.20 -9.19
C ASP A 32 7.22 -19.32 -8.09
N ALA A 33 6.48 -18.27 -7.72
CA ALA A 33 6.85 -17.41 -6.63
C ALA A 33 6.70 -18.30 -5.42
N LYS A 34 7.83 -18.79 -4.92
CA LYS A 34 7.89 -19.75 -3.83
C LYS A 34 6.97 -19.26 -2.73
N THR A 35 5.89 -19.98 -2.48
CA THR A 35 4.91 -19.63 -1.45
C THR A 35 5.67 -19.38 -0.15
N PRO A 36 5.47 -18.23 0.51
CA PRO A 36 6.24 -17.90 1.69
C PRO A 36 6.01 -18.98 2.76
N GLN A 37 7.09 -19.38 3.44
CA GLN A 37 6.92 -20.20 4.63
C GLN A 37 6.41 -19.32 5.76
N LEU A 38 5.30 -19.73 6.33
CA LEU A 38 4.59 -19.03 7.39
C LEU A 38 4.71 -19.80 8.71
N ARG A 39 4.73 -19.07 9.81
CA ARG A 39 4.53 -19.58 11.17
C ARG A 39 3.11 -19.24 11.62
N LEU A 40 2.32 -20.27 11.92
CA LEU A 40 1.01 -20.16 12.54
C LEU A 40 1.17 -20.34 14.05
N THR A 41 0.73 -19.35 14.84
CA THR A 41 0.71 -19.41 16.29
C THR A 41 -0.73 -19.44 16.78
N MET A 42 -1.06 -20.44 17.60
CA MET A 42 -2.37 -20.62 18.22
C MET A 42 -2.49 -19.85 19.53
N LEU A 43 -3.71 -19.68 20.05
CA LEU A 43 -3.94 -19.02 21.34
C LEU A 43 -3.30 -19.75 22.53
N ASP A 44 -3.19 -21.08 22.46
CA ASP A 44 -2.51 -21.92 23.46
C ASP A 44 -0.98 -21.92 23.31
N ALA A 45 -0.44 -21.05 22.45
CA ALA A 45 0.97 -20.95 22.08
C ALA A 45 1.54 -22.16 21.31
N THR A 46 0.71 -23.08 20.81
CA THR A 46 1.15 -24.08 19.84
C THR A 46 1.56 -23.40 18.54
N GLU A 47 2.69 -23.82 17.96
CA GLU A 47 3.23 -23.27 16.72
C GLU A 47 3.30 -24.34 15.62
N PHE A 48 2.98 -23.92 14.40
CA PHE A 48 3.16 -24.72 13.18
C PHE A 48 3.92 -23.90 12.15
N THR A 49 4.76 -24.55 11.35
CA THR A 49 5.37 -23.94 10.17
C THR A 49 4.73 -24.54 8.93
N GLY A 50 4.53 -23.78 7.86
CA GLY A 50 3.76 -24.26 6.71
C GLY A 50 3.38 -23.16 5.73
N HIS A 51 2.27 -23.34 5.02
CA HIS A 51 1.68 -22.33 4.15
C HIS A 51 0.15 -22.29 4.32
N ILE A 52 -0.42 -21.12 4.05
CA ILE A 52 -1.87 -20.95 3.93
C ILE A 52 -2.32 -21.59 2.60
N GLU A 53 -3.48 -22.22 2.62
CA GLU A 53 -4.18 -22.68 1.43
C GLU A 53 -5.52 -21.96 1.27
N PRO A 54 -6.02 -21.82 0.02
CA PRO A 54 -7.38 -21.36 -0.23
C PRO A 54 -8.42 -22.10 0.60
N SER A 55 -9.43 -21.36 1.06
CA SER A 55 -10.56 -21.91 1.79
C SER A 55 -11.84 -21.28 1.26
N THR A 56 -12.75 -22.10 0.73
CA THR A 56 -14.10 -21.64 0.36
C THR A 56 -15.02 -21.44 1.58
N ALA A 57 -14.53 -21.74 2.78
CA ALA A 57 -15.31 -21.63 4.01
C ALA A 57 -14.98 -20.31 4.72
N HIS A 58 -15.97 -19.42 4.82
CA HIS A 58 -15.83 -18.13 5.50
C HIS A 58 -15.38 -18.28 6.96
N GLY A 59 -14.44 -17.42 7.38
CA GLY A 59 -13.93 -17.39 8.75
C GLY A 59 -13.00 -18.55 9.13
N LEU A 60 -12.63 -19.41 8.17
CA LEU A 60 -11.65 -20.48 8.34
C LEU A 60 -10.39 -20.19 7.53
N ILE A 61 -9.22 -20.42 8.14
CA ILE A 61 -7.94 -20.48 7.44
C ILE A 61 -7.58 -21.95 7.28
N ARG A 62 -7.28 -22.39 6.06
CA ARG A 62 -6.64 -23.69 5.84
C ARG A 62 -5.14 -23.52 5.89
N PHE A 63 -4.47 -24.35 6.68
CA PHE A 63 -3.02 -24.31 6.83
C PHE A 63 -2.44 -25.70 6.65
N ARG A 64 -1.49 -25.84 5.73
CA ARG A 64 -0.73 -27.08 5.53
C ARG A 64 0.60 -26.96 6.26
N SER A 65 0.77 -27.77 7.31
CA SER A 65 2.02 -27.83 8.06
C SER A 65 3.15 -28.42 7.20
N ALA A 66 4.37 -27.95 7.37
CA ALA A 66 5.56 -28.51 6.73
C ALA A 66 5.86 -29.95 7.18
N SER A 67 5.34 -30.36 8.34
CA SER A 67 5.51 -31.71 8.91
C SER A 67 4.36 -32.67 8.57
N SER A 68 3.31 -32.21 7.88
CA SER A 68 2.10 -32.99 7.60
C SER A 68 1.62 -32.73 6.17
N GLU A 69 1.34 -33.79 5.41
CA GLU A 69 0.75 -33.63 4.07
C GLU A 69 -0.71 -33.14 4.12
N GLU A 70 -1.38 -33.35 5.26
CA GLU A 70 -2.77 -32.95 5.45
C GLU A 70 -2.89 -31.46 5.83
N SER A 71 -3.77 -30.77 5.10
CA SER A 71 -4.19 -29.40 5.37
C SER A 71 -5.36 -29.37 6.35
N LYS A 72 -5.22 -28.59 7.42
CA LYS A 72 -6.22 -28.51 8.50
C LYS A 72 -6.90 -27.14 8.50
N PRO A 73 -8.23 -27.09 8.71
CA PRO A 73 -8.94 -25.82 8.90
C PRO A 73 -8.78 -25.32 10.34
N TYR A 74 -8.57 -24.02 10.49
CA TYR A 74 -8.46 -23.32 11.77
C TYR A 74 -9.46 -22.16 11.79
N THR A 75 -10.18 -22.00 12.90
CA THR A 75 -11.05 -20.83 13.09
C THR A 75 -10.21 -19.62 13.47
N MET A 76 -10.56 -18.42 12.99
CA MET A 76 -9.88 -17.17 13.39
C MET A 76 -9.84 -16.98 14.91
N ALA A 77 -10.87 -17.47 15.62
CA ALA A 77 -10.94 -17.41 17.08
C ALA A 77 -9.90 -18.30 17.79
N SER A 78 -9.32 -19.29 17.12
CA SER A 78 -8.29 -20.19 17.68
C SER A 78 -6.86 -19.74 17.36
N VAL A 79 -6.70 -18.86 16.38
CA VAL A 79 -5.42 -18.39 15.88
C VAL A 79 -5.03 -17.09 16.59
N ARG A 80 -3.79 -17.01 17.05
CA ARG A 80 -3.20 -15.80 17.62
C ARG A 80 -2.57 -14.92 16.53
N GLY A 81 -1.85 -15.56 15.61
CA GLY A 81 -1.25 -14.86 14.49
C GLY A 81 -0.62 -15.79 13.48
N ILE A 82 -0.34 -15.24 12.30
CA ILE A 82 0.37 -15.88 11.21
C ILE A 82 1.48 -14.93 10.79
N GLU A 83 2.71 -15.40 10.67
CA GLU A 83 3.87 -14.54 10.39
C GLU A 83 4.74 -15.19 9.32
N SER A 84 5.23 -14.39 8.36
CA SER A 84 6.20 -14.87 7.38
C SER A 84 7.56 -15.10 8.03
N LEU A 85 8.13 -16.29 7.84
CA LEU A 85 9.47 -16.60 8.34
C LEU A 85 10.52 -15.71 7.67
N ASP A 86 10.34 -15.36 6.40
CA ASP A 86 11.22 -14.44 5.69
C ASP A 86 11.15 -13.02 6.28
N TYR A 87 9.95 -12.58 6.69
CA TYR A 87 9.76 -11.33 7.42
C TYR A 87 10.45 -11.35 8.78
N LEU A 88 10.26 -12.39 9.59
CA LEU A 88 10.91 -12.53 10.89
C LEU A 88 12.45 -12.53 10.75
N ASN A 89 12.96 -13.27 9.76
CA ASN A 89 14.39 -13.30 9.46
C ASN A 89 14.91 -11.91 9.07
N ARG A 90 14.14 -11.14 8.30
CA ARG A 90 14.49 -9.76 7.91
C ARG A 90 14.51 -8.83 9.12
N ILE A 91 13.52 -8.87 10.00
CA ILE A 91 13.53 -8.06 11.24
C ILE A 91 14.78 -8.35 12.07
N ILE A 92 15.05 -9.64 12.31
CA ILE A 92 16.18 -10.09 13.14
C ILE A 92 17.52 -9.68 12.52
N ARG A 93 17.70 -9.93 11.21
CA ARG A 93 18.98 -9.68 10.53
C ARG A 93 19.25 -8.21 10.32
N ALA A 94 18.22 -7.44 9.98
CA ALA A 94 18.42 -6.09 9.50
C ALA A 94 18.45 -5.06 10.64
N ARG A 95 18.08 -5.44 11.89
CA ARG A 95 17.93 -4.51 13.02
C ARG A 95 17.11 -3.27 12.61
N VAL A 96 16.20 -3.49 11.66
CA VAL A 96 15.56 -2.45 10.87
C VAL A 96 14.57 -1.74 11.77
N GLU A 97 14.89 -0.50 12.11
CA GLU A 97 13.90 0.49 12.48
C GLU A 97 12.87 0.49 11.36
N TYR A 98 11.61 0.16 11.68
CA TYR A 98 10.44 0.17 10.80
C TYR A 98 10.61 1.15 9.62
N GLU A 99 11.13 0.66 8.50
CA GLU A 99 11.33 1.49 7.32
C GLU A 99 9.94 1.82 6.80
N THR A 100 9.55 3.10 6.81
CA THR A 100 8.31 3.51 6.16
C THR A 100 8.40 3.08 4.70
N PRO A 101 7.46 2.27 4.20
CA PRO A 101 7.53 1.80 2.83
C PRO A 101 7.51 3.02 1.88
N PRO A 102 8.29 2.98 0.79
CA PRO A 102 8.14 3.98 -0.27
C PRO A 102 6.73 3.85 -0.87
N ASN A 103 6.26 4.90 -1.55
CA ASN A 103 4.96 4.90 -2.23
C ASN A 103 3.83 4.44 -1.31
N CYS A 104 3.66 5.15 -0.18
CA CYS A 104 2.73 4.73 0.85
C CYS A 104 1.88 5.91 1.34
N ILE A 105 0.58 5.69 1.45
CA ILE A 105 -0.37 6.60 2.08
C ILE A 105 -0.68 6.08 3.48
N ARG A 106 -0.49 6.91 4.50
CA ARG A 106 -0.80 6.60 5.89
C ARG A 106 -2.05 7.34 6.33
N LEU A 107 -2.94 6.62 6.98
CA LEU A 107 -4.19 7.11 7.53
C LEU A 107 -4.04 7.61 8.97
N ILE A 108 -5.02 8.41 9.40
CA ILE A 108 -5.12 8.92 10.79
C ILE A 108 -5.24 7.80 11.82
N ASP A 109 -5.94 6.73 11.50
CA ASP A 109 -6.14 5.57 12.38
C ASP A 109 -4.87 4.72 12.55
N GLY A 110 -3.81 5.03 11.80
CA GLY A 110 -2.51 4.36 11.85
C GLY A 110 -2.31 3.31 10.76
N ASP A 111 -3.33 3.00 9.97
CA ASP A 111 -3.21 2.10 8.83
C ASP A 111 -2.45 2.78 7.68
N SER A 112 -1.92 1.95 6.79
CA SER A 112 -1.09 2.36 5.68
C SER A 112 -1.27 1.44 4.47
N LEU A 113 -1.37 2.09 3.31
CA LEU A 113 -1.63 1.48 2.01
C LEU A 113 -0.45 1.74 1.08
N GLU A 114 0.00 0.72 0.36
CA GLU A 114 0.92 0.89 -0.76
C GLU A 114 0.17 1.52 -1.94
N ALA A 115 0.68 2.64 -2.44
CA ALA A 115 -0.01 3.45 -3.44
C ALA A 115 0.95 4.33 -4.26
N ASP A 116 0.76 4.29 -5.58
CA ASP A 116 1.38 5.22 -6.52
C ASP A 116 0.54 6.50 -6.58
N VAL A 117 0.99 7.51 -5.85
CA VAL A 117 0.30 8.80 -5.73
C VAL A 117 0.38 9.58 -7.04
N ARG A 118 -0.76 9.90 -7.65
CA ARG A 118 -0.83 10.66 -8.91
C ARG A 118 -0.87 12.16 -8.67
N ASN A 119 -1.70 12.59 -7.72
CA ASN A 119 -1.95 14.00 -7.44
C ASN A 119 -2.26 14.21 -5.95
N ILE A 120 -1.89 15.35 -5.39
CA ILE A 120 -2.33 15.78 -4.06
C ILE A 120 -2.80 17.21 -4.15
N THR A 121 -4.01 17.46 -3.69
CA THR A 121 -4.61 18.79 -3.59
C THR A 121 -4.99 19.09 -2.14
N LEU A 122 -5.66 20.23 -1.91
CA LEU A 122 -6.24 20.52 -0.60
C LEU A 122 -7.41 19.59 -0.25
N ASP A 123 -8.06 19.00 -1.25
CA ASP A 123 -9.24 18.16 -1.07
C ASP A 123 -8.87 16.72 -0.75
N GLY A 124 -7.74 16.23 -1.28
CA GLY A 124 -7.31 14.86 -1.05
C GLY A 124 -6.11 14.40 -1.88
N VAL A 125 -5.98 13.09 -1.94
CA VAL A 125 -4.90 12.37 -2.63
C VAL A 125 -5.53 11.48 -3.68
N GLU A 126 -5.14 11.65 -4.94
CA GLU A 126 -5.44 10.72 -6.03
C GLU A 126 -4.29 9.70 -6.15
N PHE A 127 -4.62 8.43 -6.25
CA PHE A 127 -3.63 7.35 -6.26
C PHE A 127 -4.12 6.12 -6.99
N GLU A 128 -3.20 5.22 -7.28
CA GLU A 128 -3.47 3.85 -7.70
C GLU A 128 -2.84 2.89 -6.69
N SER A 129 -3.52 1.80 -6.38
CA SER A 129 -3.04 0.78 -5.46
C SER A 129 -3.42 -0.59 -5.99
N PRO A 130 -2.53 -1.60 -5.94
CA PRO A 130 -2.90 -2.95 -6.29
C PRO A 130 -3.83 -3.60 -5.26
N GLN A 131 -4.00 -3.00 -4.07
CA GLN A 131 -4.81 -3.57 -2.99
C GLN A 131 -6.26 -3.08 -2.96
N THR A 132 -6.65 -2.03 -3.70
CA THR A 132 -8.03 -1.50 -3.68
C THR A 132 -8.39 -0.83 -5.00
N ASP A 133 -9.68 -0.89 -5.38
CA ASP A 133 -10.22 -0.16 -6.53
C ASP A 133 -10.44 1.34 -6.24
N MET A 134 -10.32 1.76 -4.97
CA MET A 134 -10.42 3.16 -4.58
C MET A 134 -9.22 3.95 -5.10
N ASN A 135 -9.49 5.10 -5.72
CA ASN A 135 -8.47 5.93 -6.37
C ASN A 135 -8.37 7.36 -5.82
N PHE A 136 -9.20 7.72 -4.85
CA PHE A 136 -9.19 9.04 -4.22
C PHE A 136 -9.43 8.92 -2.73
N LEU A 137 -8.60 9.58 -1.92
CA LEU A 137 -8.72 9.64 -0.47
C LEU A 137 -8.83 11.09 -0.01
N ALA A 138 -9.87 11.40 0.76
CA ALA A 138 -10.09 12.75 1.28
C ALA A 138 -8.93 13.18 2.20
N ALA A 139 -8.53 14.45 2.12
CA ALA A 139 -7.44 15.01 2.92
C ALA A 139 -7.67 14.85 4.42
N ALA A 140 -8.94 14.78 4.85
CA ALA A 140 -9.34 14.57 6.23
C ALA A 140 -8.91 13.21 6.80
N GLU A 141 -8.71 12.18 5.99
CA GLU A 141 -8.32 10.82 6.42
C GLU A 141 -6.80 10.59 6.36
N VAL A 142 -6.06 11.45 5.66
CA VAL A 142 -4.61 11.29 5.43
C VAL A 142 -3.80 11.83 6.62
N ALA A 143 -2.95 10.99 7.19
CA ALA A 143 -1.93 11.35 8.18
C ALA A 143 -0.56 11.65 7.55
N GLY A 144 -0.28 11.11 6.37
CA GLY A 144 0.93 11.42 5.62
C GLY A 144 1.04 10.61 4.34
N VAL A 145 1.89 11.08 3.44
CA VAL A 145 2.16 10.45 2.15
C VAL A 145 3.67 10.33 1.97
N THR A 146 4.17 9.13 1.74
CA THR A 146 5.57 8.85 1.42
C THR A 146 5.67 8.56 -0.07
N LEU A 147 6.39 9.41 -0.80
CA LEU A 147 6.55 9.31 -2.26
C LEU A 147 7.79 8.52 -2.65
N GLN A 148 8.76 8.42 -1.75
CA GLN A 148 10.01 7.68 -1.98
C GLN A 148 10.80 7.55 -0.68
N ARG A 149 11.75 6.62 -0.68
CA ARG A 149 12.58 6.35 0.48
C ARG A 149 13.56 7.50 0.72
N PRO A 150 13.60 8.08 1.94
CA PRO A 150 14.61 9.08 2.26
C PRO A 150 16.00 8.43 2.38
N THR A 151 17.03 9.11 1.87
CA THR A 151 18.42 8.62 1.91
C THR A 151 19.03 8.76 3.31
N ARG A 152 18.47 9.65 4.13
CA ARG A 152 18.84 9.86 5.53
C ARG A 152 17.63 9.64 6.41
N SER A 153 17.87 9.20 7.65
CA SER A 153 16.78 9.06 8.62
C SER A 153 16.07 10.41 8.80
N LEU A 154 14.74 10.40 8.59
CA LEU A 154 13.87 11.54 8.85
C LEU A 154 13.46 11.63 10.33
N ALA A 155 14.20 10.97 11.23
CA ALA A 155 13.92 10.92 12.66
C ALA A 155 14.10 12.29 13.31
N LEU A 156 13.11 13.15 13.16
CA LEU A 156 12.96 14.34 13.96
C LEU A 156 12.73 13.92 15.42
N THR A 157 13.52 14.50 16.32
CA THR A 157 13.29 14.37 17.75
C THR A 157 11.90 14.89 18.10
N ARG A 158 11.34 14.42 19.23
CA ARG A 158 10.05 14.90 19.75
C ARG A 158 10.03 16.44 19.89
N ASN A 159 11.16 17.03 20.27
CA ASN A 159 11.29 18.48 20.43
C ASN A 159 11.27 19.22 19.09
N GLU A 160 11.95 18.69 18.06
CA GLU A 160 11.92 19.27 16.71
C GLU A 160 10.52 19.20 16.10
N ARG A 161 9.85 18.04 16.20
CA ARG A 161 8.45 17.91 15.75
C ARG A 161 7.54 18.92 16.45
N ARG A 162 7.67 19.07 17.77
CA ARG A 162 6.88 20.06 18.53
C ARG A 162 7.15 21.49 18.07
N ARG A 163 8.42 21.85 17.82
CA ARG A 163 8.79 23.19 17.32
C ARG A 163 8.24 23.46 15.92
N LEU A 164 8.28 22.46 15.03
CA LEU A 164 7.76 22.58 13.67
C LEU A 164 6.23 22.70 13.63
N ARG A 165 5.53 22.06 14.57
CA ARG A 165 4.08 22.15 14.72
C ARG A 165 3.60 23.47 15.35
N ASN A 166 4.42 24.14 16.15
CA ASN A 166 4.08 25.45 16.70
C ASN A 166 4.17 26.54 15.60
N ILE A 167 3.01 27.09 15.22
CA ILE A 167 2.91 28.15 14.22
C ILE A 167 3.13 29.51 14.91
N PRO A 168 4.12 30.32 14.49
CA PRO A 168 4.29 31.67 15.01
C PRO A 168 3.10 32.56 14.67
N ASN A 169 2.71 33.46 15.59
CA ASN A 169 1.60 34.41 15.39
C ASN A 169 1.74 35.26 14.12
N SER A 170 2.96 35.54 13.67
CA SER A 170 3.22 36.28 12.42
C SER A 170 2.78 35.55 11.14
N MET A 171 2.42 34.28 11.23
CA MET A 171 1.88 33.49 10.11
C MET A 171 0.38 33.22 10.24
N ALA A 172 -0.33 33.92 11.14
CA ALA A 172 -1.75 33.66 11.42
C ALA A 172 -2.67 33.87 10.21
N GLU A 173 -2.36 34.82 9.32
CA GLU A 173 -3.17 35.08 8.12
C GLU A 173 -3.05 33.99 7.05
N THR A 174 -1.86 33.38 6.94
CA THR A 174 -1.56 32.35 5.94
C THR A 174 -0.77 31.20 6.58
N PRO A 175 -1.41 30.44 7.49
CA PRO A 175 -0.71 29.43 8.26
C PRO A 175 -0.23 28.30 7.33
N PRO A 176 0.96 27.73 7.60
CA PRO A 176 1.41 26.54 6.88
C PRO A 176 0.47 25.37 7.20
N THR A 177 0.22 24.53 6.21
CA THR A 177 -0.69 23.39 6.33
C THR A 177 0.04 22.05 6.41
N HIS A 178 1.28 21.97 5.93
CA HIS A 178 2.03 20.73 5.81
C HIS A 178 3.52 20.90 6.15
N LEU A 179 4.15 19.78 6.49
CA LEU A 179 5.58 19.55 6.48
C LEU A 179 5.94 18.74 5.23
N PHE A 180 7.02 19.15 4.58
CA PHE A 180 7.59 18.49 3.41
C PHE A 180 9.00 18.05 3.77
N TYR A 181 9.26 16.75 3.65
CA TYR A 181 10.56 16.16 3.93
C TYR A 181 11.26 15.90 2.61
N SER A 182 12.50 16.35 2.47
CA SER A 182 13.30 16.05 1.28
C SER A 182 13.93 14.66 1.39
N VAL A 183 14.29 14.07 0.25
CA VAL A 183 15.08 12.83 0.20
C VAL A 183 16.43 12.98 0.92
N ALA A 184 16.98 14.19 0.93
CA ALA A 184 18.23 14.52 1.61
C ALA A 184 18.09 14.69 3.13
N GLY A 185 16.85 14.71 3.65
CA GLY A 185 16.55 14.86 5.08
C GLY A 185 16.24 16.28 5.54
N ASP A 186 16.14 17.24 4.61
CA ASP A 186 15.70 18.60 4.95
C ASP A 186 14.20 18.62 5.22
N VAL A 187 13.76 19.54 6.09
CA VAL A 187 12.34 19.72 6.39
C VAL A 187 11.92 21.13 6.06
N LEU A 188 10.93 21.24 5.20
CA LEU A 188 10.29 22.49 4.81
C LEU A 188 8.89 22.55 5.42
N ARG A 189 8.51 23.73 5.90
CA ARG A 189 7.16 24.02 6.36
C ARG A 189 6.50 25.02 5.41
N GLY A 190 5.30 24.70 4.93
CA GLY A 190 4.59 25.55 3.98
C GLY A 190 3.12 25.19 3.85
N ARG A 191 2.42 25.93 2.99
CA ARG A 191 1.05 25.60 2.59
C ARG A 191 1.09 24.82 1.29
N LEU A 192 0.56 23.60 1.31
CA LEU A 192 0.37 22.80 0.11
C LEU A 192 -0.60 23.54 -0.83
N VAL A 193 -0.23 23.66 -2.10
CA VAL A 193 -1.14 24.11 -3.17
C VAL A 193 -1.56 22.88 -3.98
N GLN A 194 -0.57 22.18 -4.55
CA GLN A 194 -0.78 20.98 -5.34
C GLN A 194 0.53 20.19 -5.45
N LEU A 195 0.42 18.89 -5.65
CA LEU A 195 1.50 18.03 -6.13
C LEU A 195 0.97 17.23 -7.32
N ASP A 196 1.70 17.21 -8.43
CA ASP A 196 1.35 16.45 -9.63
C ASP A 196 2.42 15.38 -9.94
N ALA A 197 2.49 14.93 -11.19
CA ALA A 197 3.45 13.93 -11.63
C ALA A 197 4.92 14.41 -11.54
N ASP A 198 5.16 15.71 -11.70
CA ASP A 198 6.51 16.26 -11.89
C ASP A 198 6.94 17.14 -10.72
N SER A 199 6.00 17.85 -10.09
CA SER A 199 6.31 18.94 -9.16
C SER A 199 5.37 19.02 -7.96
N LEU A 200 5.91 19.63 -6.90
CA LEU A 200 5.19 20.09 -5.73
C LEU A 200 5.15 21.62 -5.76
N THR A 201 3.96 22.21 -5.78
CA THR A 201 3.73 23.64 -5.62
C THR A 201 3.35 23.94 -4.17
N VAL A 202 4.13 24.81 -3.52
CA VAL A 202 3.94 25.20 -2.11
C VAL A 202 4.05 26.71 -1.93
N ASP A 203 3.23 27.25 -1.05
CA ASP A 203 3.36 28.64 -0.62
C ASP A 203 4.20 28.71 0.67
N ILE A 204 5.34 29.40 0.60
CA ILE A 204 6.29 29.58 1.69
C ILE A 204 6.44 31.08 1.92
N ARG A 205 6.03 31.57 3.09
CA ARG A 205 6.08 33.01 3.43
C ARG A 205 5.47 33.89 2.33
N SER A 206 4.27 33.50 1.87
CA SER A 206 3.51 34.19 0.82
C SER A 206 4.19 34.23 -0.56
N ARG A 207 5.17 33.35 -0.81
CA ARG A 207 5.75 33.14 -2.13
C ARG A 207 5.45 31.72 -2.61
N ARG A 208 4.97 31.61 -3.85
CA ARG A 208 4.78 30.33 -4.51
C ARG A 208 6.13 29.80 -4.96
N GLN A 209 6.43 28.57 -4.58
CA GLN A 209 7.64 27.87 -4.97
C GLN A 209 7.28 26.50 -5.54
N GLU A 210 7.94 26.15 -6.63
CA GLU A 210 7.86 24.84 -7.26
C GLU A 210 9.10 24.03 -6.90
N ILE A 211 8.90 22.78 -6.50
CA ILE A 211 9.96 21.86 -6.09
C ILE A 211 9.76 20.56 -6.88
N SER A 212 10.80 20.06 -7.54
CA SER A 212 10.73 18.78 -8.25
C SER A 212 10.27 17.66 -7.30
N ARG A 213 9.30 16.85 -7.75
CA ARG A 213 8.73 15.75 -6.98
C ARG A 213 9.79 14.74 -6.53
N GLU A 214 10.81 14.51 -7.36
CA GLU A 214 11.95 13.62 -7.07
C GLU A 214 12.78 14.06 -5.86
N ARG A 215 12.59 15.29 -5.37
CA ARG A 215 13.28 15.80 -4.18
C ARG A 215 12.48 15.60 -2.90
N ILE A 216 11.22 15.20 -3.00
CA ILE A 216 10.28 15.08 -1.88
C ILE A 216 10.16 13.63 -1.46
N ALA A 217 10.51 13.31 -0.21
CA ALA A 217 10.35 11.97 0.36
C ALA A 217 8.96 11.79 0.98
N THR A 218 8.54 12.74 1.81
CA THR A 218 7.30 12.61 2.60
C THR A 218 6.59 13.94 2.72
N ILE A 219 5.26 13.90 2.74
CA ILE A 219 4.37 15.03 2.99
C ILE A 219 3.48 14.69 4.18
N GLU A 220 3.46 15.54 5.20
CA GLU A 220 2.66 15.33 6.42
C GLU A 220 1.83 16.57 6.74
N PRO A 221 0.51 16.44 6.95
CA PRO A 221 -0.30 17.53 7.45
C PRO A 221 0.14 18.01 8.84
N LEU A 222 0.13 19.32 9.06
CA LEU A 222 0.51 19.93 10.35
C LEU A 222 -0.56 19.83 11.43
N ARG A 223 -1.81 19.54 11.05
CA ARG A 223 -2.92 19.40 12.00
C ARG A 223 -2.59 18.41 13.11
N GLU A 224 -3.13 18.67 14.29
CA GLU A 224 -3.19 17.64 15.31
C GLU A 224 -4.08 16.54 14.75
N SER A 225 -3.51 15.35 14.60
CA SER A 225 -4.31 14.18 14.30
C SER A 225 -5.31 14.10 15.46
N PRO A 226 -6.64 14.14 15.21
CA PRO A 226 -7.55 13.75 16.26
C PRO A 226 -7.08 12.37 16.71
N ALA A 227 -6.97 12.17 18.03
CA ALA A 227 -6.86 10.82 18.54
C ALA A 227 -8.18 10.14 18.15
N LYS A 228 -8.26 9.57 16.94
CA LYS A 228 -9.26 8.55 16.66
C LYS A 228 -8.90 7.46 17.65
N ASP A 229 -9.77 7.25 18.63
CA ASP A 229 -9.73 6.04 19.44
C ASP A 229 -9.64 4.89 18.44
N VAL A 230 -8.48 4.23 18.42
CA VAL A 230 -8.28 3.02 17.62
C VAL A 230 -9.44 2.14 18.02
N SER A 231 -10.37 1.94 17.08
CA SER A 231 -11.67 1.36 17.37
C SER A 231 -11.45 0.09 18.17
N SER A 232 -12.03 0.02 19.37
CA SER A 232 -11.81 -1.08 20.31
C SER A 232 -12.51 -2.39 19.89
N GLY A 233 -12.72 -2.58 18.57
CA GLY A 233 -13.20 -3.81 17.98
C GLY A 233 -12.08 -4.84 17.87
N SER A 234 -12.45 -6.11 17.77
CA SER A 234 -11.48 -7.14 17.36
C SER A 234 -11.13 -6.88 15.90
N HIS A 235 -10.02 -6.17 15.67
CA HIS A 235 -9.50 -5.90 14.35
C HIS A 235 -8.49 -6.97 13.96
N ILE A 236 -8.65 -7.49 12.76
CA ILE A 236 -7.66 -8.36 12.12
C ILE A 236 -6.61 -7.45 11.52
N LEU A 237 -5.39 -7.54 12.01
CA LEU A 237 -4.32 -6.69 11.53
C LEU A 237 -3.45 -7.43 10.53
N VAL A 238 -3.39 -6.93 9.31
CA VAL A 238 -2.56 -7.49 8.25
C VAL A 238 -1.41 -6.54 7.96
N THR A 239 -0.19 -7.04 8.09
CA THR A 239 1.04 -6.35 7.66
C THR A 239 1.53 -7.00 6.38
N TYR A 240 1.89 -6.20 5.38
CA TYR A 240 2.30 -6.65 4.06
C TYR A 240 3.24 -5.66 3.40
N SER A 241 3.80 -6.03 2.24
CA SER A 241 4.65 -5.19 1.39
C SER A 241 5.64 -4.31 2.15
N ARG A 242 6.42 -4.95 3.04
CA ARG A 242 7.52 -4.29 3.78
C ARG A 242 7.03 -3.26 4.81
N GLY A 243 5.91 -3.56 5.47
CA GLY A 243 5.44 -2.80 6.64
C GLY A 243 4.23 -1.90 6.39
N CYS A 244 3.59 -1.99 5.23
CA CYS A 244 2.21 -1.50 5.08
C CYS A 244 1.30 -2.31 6.00
N ARG A 245 0.27 -1.67 6.54
CA ARG A 245 -0.56 -2.23 7.61
C ARG A 245 -2.02 -1.85 7.36
N LEU A 246 -2.90 -2.84 7.27
CA LEU A 246 -4.35 -2.61 7.17
C LEU A 246 -5.08 -3.36 8.28
N SER A 247 -6.08 -2.69 8.87
CA SER A 247 -6.96 -3.25 9.86
C SER A 247 -8.30 -3.60 9.22
N PHE A 248 -8.69 -4.87 9.32
CA PHE A 248 -9.94 -5.37 8.77
C PHE A 248 -10.94 -5.75 9.86
N SER A 249 -12.22 -5.60 9.53
CA SER A 249 -13.32 -6.11 10.36
C SER A 249 -13.49 -7.62 10.23
N SER A 250 -13.18 -8.16 9.05
CA SER A 250 -13.16 -9.58 8.73
C SER A 250 -12.24 -9.82 7.54
N ILE A 251 -11.74 -11.05 7.40
CA ILE A 251 -10.97 -11.47 6.23
C ILE A 251 -11.48 -12.79 5.68
N GLU A 252 -11.32 -12.95 4.37
CA GLU A 252 -11.48 -14.18 3.61
C GLU A 252 -10.13 -14.52 2.94
N VAL A 253 -9.84 -15.81 2.79
CA VAL A 253 -8.62 -16.28 2.11
C VAL A 253 -9.03 -16.93 0.81
N SER A 254 -8.74 -16.23 -0.29
CA SER A 254 -8.83 -16.74 -1.66
C SER A 254 -7.51 -17.42 -2.05
N ASP A 255 -7.46 -18.02 -3.24
CA ASP A 255 -6.35 -18.85 -3.75
C ASP A 255 -4.95 -18.30 -3.42
N ASP A 256 -4.68 -17.06 -3.79
CA ASP A 256 -3.39 -16.40 -3.58
C ASP A 256 -3.50 -15.07 -2.82
N ALA A 257 -4.67 -14.77 -2.24
CA ALA A 257 -4.92 -13.46 -1.63
C ALA A 257 -5.77 -13.51 -0.36
N ILE A 258 -5.52 -12.56 0.53
CA ILE A 258 -6.34 -12.22 1.68
C ILE A 258 -7.23 -11.05 1.27
N ILE A 259 -8.53 -11.23 1.39
CA ILE A 259 -9.54 -10.23 1.04
C ILE A 259 -10.17 -9.76 2.34
N GLY A 260 -10.32 -8.45 2.54
CA GLY A 260 -10.94 -7.91 3.75
C GLY A 260 -11.62 -6.56 3.50
N ASP A 261 -12.61 -6.24 4.34
CA ASP A 261 -13.30 -4.95 4.31
C ASP A 261 -12.63 -3.96 5.28
N HIS A 262 -12.05 -2.91 4.72
CA HIS A 262 -11.46 -1.77 5.42
C HIS A 262 -12.47 -0.62 5.50
N SER A 263 -12.51 0.09 6.63
CA SER A 263 -13.47 1.17 6.89
C SER A 263 -13.36 2.33 5.88
N THR A 264 -12.13 2.72 5.54
CA THR A 264 -11.82 3.80 4.59
C THR A 264 -11.68 3.33 3.13
N PHE A 265 -10.86 2.31 2.88
CA PHE A 265 -10.55 1.83 1.51
C PHE A 265 -11.58 0.87 0.92
N GLY A 266 -12.61 0.48 1.69
CA GLY A 266 -13.58 -0.53 1.26
C GLY A 266 -12.93 -1.90 1.16
N LYS A 267 -13.35 -2.69 0.17
CA LYS A 267 -12.82 -4.02 -0.07
C LYS A 267 -11.36 -3.93 -0.53
N CYS A 268 -10.47 -4.59 0.19
CA CYS A 268 -9.06 -4.67 -0.15
C CYS A 268 -8.62 -6.11 -0.39
N GLU A 269 -7.60 -6.28 -1.23
CA GLU A 269 -6.99 -7.56 -1.57
C GLU A 269 -5.47 -7.50 -1.35
N ILE A 270 -4.93 -8.44 -0.58
CA ILE A 270 -3.49 -8.53 -0.26
C ILE A 270 -2.99 -9.89 -0.71
N GLN A 271 -2.05 -9.90 -1.65
CA GLN A 271 -1.44 -11.13 -2.12
C GLN A 271 -0.67 -11.82 -0.99
N ILE A 272 -0.86 -13.14 -0.82
CA ILE A 272 -0.21 -13.94 0.23
C ILE A 272 1.32 -13.88 0.06
N ALA A 273 1.82 -13.74 -1.17
CA ALA A 273 3.24 -13.59 -1.46
C ALA A 273 3.85 -12.32 -0.83
N ASP A 274 3.06 -11.27 -0.63
CA ASP A 274 3.49 -10.01 -0.02
C ASP A 274 3.19 -9.94 1.49
N LEU A 275 2.63 -11.00 2.07
CA LEU A 275 2.23 -11.05 3.47
C LEU A 275 3.44 -11.10 4.40
N ASP A 276 3.50 -10.14 5.32
CA ASP A 276 4.48 -10.12 6.41
C ASP A 276 3.87 -10.78 7.67
N SER A 277 2.65 -10.39 8.07
CA SER A 277 1.94 -11.00 9.19
C SER A 277 0.43 -10.75 9.20
N ILE A 278 -0.31 -11.60 9.90
CA ILE A 278 -1.71 -11.45 10.31
C ILE A 278 -1.74 -11.58 11.83
N LEU A 279 -2.23 -10.57 12.54
CA LEU A 279 -2.39 -10.59 13.99
C LEU A 279 -3.88 -10.51 14.32
N LEU A 280 -4.33 -11.40 15.21
CA LEU A 280 -5.73 -11.52 15.59
C LEU A 280 -5.89 -11.20 17.08
N ASN A 281 -7.03 -10.61 17.44
CA ASN A 281 -7.45 -10.40 18.83
C ASN A 281 -6.42 -9.62 19.68
N GLN A 282 -5.90 -8.51 19.15
CA GLN A 282 -5.08 -7.60 19.96
C GLN A 282 -5.99 -6.88 20.96
N LYS A 283 -5.99 -7.33 22.21
CA LYS A 283 -6.58 -6.63 23.36
C LYS A 283 -5.57 -5.71 24.01
#